data_AF-I1NK56-F1
#
_entry.id   AF-I1NK56-F1
#
_cell.length_a   1.000
_cell.length_b   1.000
_cell.length_c   1.000
_cell.angle_alpha   90.00
_cell.angle_beta   90.00
_cell.angle_gamma   90.00
#
_symmetry.space_group_name_H-M   'P 1'
#
loop_
_entity.id
_entity.type
_entity.pdbx_description
1 polymer ?
#
loop_
_entity_poly.entity_id
_entity_poly.type
_entity_poly.pdbx_seq_one_letter_code
_entity_poly.pdbx_strand_id
1 'polypeptide(L)'
;MTECECNPSFSRARMSELLFETYGVPSIAFGIDDVFSYKYNQKLGNCGEDGLAISCEHGTCHVVPFLKGEPVLGACCRTNVGGFHITDFLRQLLSLKYPYHSASITWEKAEELKKEHCYVALDYMSELQIFKNNKEEAEEKTRYWQLPWVPPPVEEPPSEEELARKAALKEKAGQRLRDMAAAKRSQKIAELEKQLSYLEELMEQLDGAEEEEATAILGRSGYLSQQEIKSAILKATQSLRKAKGESNGNEEKADASGVDKYPLVSVPDETLTPEQLKEKKKQILLKTTTEGRMRAKQRRAEEEALREKQEEERRLENPELYLEELRARYSELSDRVDQRKRQKLNGGKTNGNHNSSGGVGRGERLNAAQKERMRLLTSAAFDRGKGEDTFGTRDEDWLVYKKMSKDNNDDDDGNDDDESELARIASKIQDMDPTFVNKAEAVQQTPEPPKVRTLTAEDYRISIGIERFRCPEILFQPGMIGIDQAGIDEMVSISLRRLMEDEAVKERLCQSILVTGGCSLIPGMIPRLESGIRQFRPYLSTLKLVRAADPLIDAWRGAAAFAASSKFGRHTFSLADYREHGENLFHRYNIVYSL
;
A
#
# COMPACT_ATOMS: atom_id res chain seq x y z
N MET A 1 -55.68 7.10 10.57
CA MET A 1 -54.24 6.82 10.65
C MET A 1 -53.93 5.69 9.68
N THR A 2 -52.84 5.75 8.94
CA THR A 2 -52.44 4.64 8.07
C THR A 2 -51.73 3.54 8.87
N GLU A 3 -51.76 2.31 8.38
CA GLU A 3 -51.04 1.17 8.94
C GLU A 3 -50.61 0.22 7.83
N CYS A 4 -49.61 -0.63 8.12
CA CYS A 4 -49.19 -1.69 7.20
C CYS A 4 -50.22 -2.82 7.13
N GLU A 5 -50.16 -3.61 6.06
CA GLU A 5 -50.95 -4.82 5.87
C GLU A 5 -50.72 -5.80 7.02
N CYS A 6 -51.82 -6.39 7.50
CA CYS A 6 -51.80 -7.40 8.56
C CYS A 6 -51.08 -6.93 9.85
N ASN A 7 -51.18 -5.64 10.19
CA ASN A 7 -50.65 -5.08 11.43
C ASN A 7 -51.15 -5.86 12.67
N PRO A 8 -50.27 -6.30 13.59
CA PRO A 8 -50.68 -7.02 14.78
C PRO A 8 -51.68 -6.25 15.64
N SER A 9 -52.69 -6.95 16.17
CA SER A 9 -53.69 -6.35 17.07
C SER A 9 -53.06 -5.69 18.29
N PHE A 10 -51.96 -6.23 18.79
CA PHE A 10 -51.18 -5.63 19.88
C PHE A 10 -50.66 -4.23 19.54
N SER A 11 -50.10 -4.04 18.33
CA SER A 11 -49.60 -2.75 17.87
C SER A 11 -50.74 -1.73 17.72
N ARG A 12 -51.89 -2.17 17.19
CA ARG A 12 -53.11 -1.33 17.11
C ARG A 12 -53.63 -0.93 18.48
N ALA A 13 -53.64 -1.85 19.45
CA ALA A 13 -54.06 -1.60 20.82
C ALA A 13 -53.17 -0.57 21.51
N ARG A 14 -51.85 -0.77 21.47
CA ARG A 14 -50.89 0.19 22.04
C ARG A 14 -50.97 1.57 21.42
N MET A 15 -51.12 1.63 20.09
CA MET A 15 -51.30 2.91 19.42
C MET A 15 -52.62 3.58 19.80
N SER A 16 -53.72 2.82 19.91
CA SER A 16 -55.02 3.35 20.30
C SER A 16 -55.01 3.84 21.75
N GLU A 17 -54.42 3.08 22.67
CA GLU A 17 -54.22 3.45 24.08
C GLU A 17 -53.46 4.78 24.17
N LEU A 18 -52.33 4.90 23.45
CA LEU A 18 -51.55 6.13 23.39
C LEU A 18 -52.38 7.32 22.88
N LEU A 19 -53.06 7.15 21.74
CA LEU A 19 -53.85 8.22 21.11
C LEU A 19 -55.03 8.67 21.98
N PHE A 20 -55.71 7.74 22.64
CA PHE A 20 -56.83 8.08 23.51
C PHE A 20 -56.38 8.67 24.84
N GLU A 21 -55.51 7.98 25.57
CA GLU A 21 -55.18 8.34 26.96
C GLU A 21 -54.18 9.50 27.04
N THR A 22 -53.25 9.61 26.08
CA THR A 22 -52.25 10.70 26.10
C THR A 22 -52.71 11.91 25.30
N TYR A 23 -53.28 11.71 24.12
CA TYR A 23 -53.62 12.82 23.21
C TYR A 23 -55.10 13.22 23.24
N GLY A 24 -55.97 12.44 23.90
CA GLY A 24 -57.38 12.78 24.04
C GLY A 24 -58.15 12.80 22.70
N VAL A 25 -57.75 11.97 21.74
CA VAL A 25 -58.41 11.92 20.41
C VAL A 25 -59.85 11.41 20.55
N PRO A 26 -60.86 12.04 19.90
CA PRO A 26 -62.26 11.66 20.07
C PRO A 26 -62.60 10.28 19.45
N SER A 27 -62.01 9.96 18.30
CA SER A 27 -62.27 8.74 17.56
C SER A 27 -61.12 8.40 16.63
N ILE A 28 -60.88 7.11 16.39
CA ILE A 28 -59.76 6.61 15.59
C ILE A 28 -60.28 5.71 14.47
N ALA A 29 -59.64 5.77 13.30
CA ALA A 29 -59.77 4.79 12.23
C ALA A 29 -58.38 4.45 11.69
N PHE A 30 -58.08 3.15 11.59
CA PHE A 30 -56.89 2.59 10.93
C PHE A 30 -57.23 2.11 9.52
N GLY A 31 -56.41 2.44 8.53
CA GLY A 31 -56.55 1.90 7.18
C GLY A 31 -55.22 1.77 6.46
N ILE A 32 -55.20 1.04 5.36
CA ILE A 32 -53.97 0.71 4.61
C ILE A 32 -53.70 1.82 3.59
N ASP A 33 -52.48 2.34 3.59
CA ASP A 33 -52.00 3.42 2.71
C ASP A 33 -52.05 3.05 1.22
N ASP A 34 -51.64 1.85 0.86
CA ASP A 34 -51.69 1.33 -0.50
C ASP A 34 -53.12 1.27 -1.05
N VAL A 35 -54.05 0.87 -0.19
CA VAL A 35 -55.47 0.81 -0.51
C VAL A 35 -56.01 2.22 -0.72
N PHE A 36 -55.62 3.19 0.12
CA PHE A 36 -56.00 4.59 -0.08
C PHE A 36 -55.43 5.16 -1.38
N SER A 37 -54.17 4.86 -1.72
CA SER A 37 -53.57 5.28 -2.99
C SER A 37 -54.32 4.71 -4.19
N TYR A 38 -54.69 3.43 -4.14
CA TYR A 38 -55.50 2.78 -5.17
C TYR A 38 -56.87 3.45 -5.30
N LYS A 39 -57.56 3.69 -4.19
CA LYS A 39 -58.86 4.38 -4.18
C LYS A 39 -58.82 5.79 -4.72
N TYR A 40 -57.75 6.52 -4.44
CA TYR A 40 -57.56 7.85 -5.00
C TYR A 40 -57.36 7.80 -6.50
N ASN A 41 -56.50 6.91 -6.99
CA ASN A 41 -56.26 6.71 -8.43
C ASN A 41 -57.48 6.16 -9.17
N GLN A 42 -58.32 5.38 -8.50
CA GLN A 42 -59.60 4.91 -9.00
C GLN A 42 -60.54 6.09 -9.28
N LYS A 43 -60.62 7.06 -8.35
CA LYS A 43 -61.41 8.30 -8.55
C LYS A 43 -60.89 9.15 -9.70
N LEU A 44 -59.59 9.12 -9.97
CA LEU A 44 -58.97 9.83 -11.10
C LEU A 44 -59.20 9.12 -12.45
N GLY A 45 -59.73 7.89 -12.46
CA GLY A 45 -59.92 7.09 -13.66
C GLY A 45 -58.65 6.38 -14.15
N ASN A 46 -57.60 6.33 -13.32
CA ASN A 46 -56.33 5.68 -13.66
C ASN A 46 -56.41 4.15 -13.54
N CYS A 47 -57.23 3.64 -12.63
CA CYS A 47 -57.49 2.22 -12.42
C CYS A 47 -58.99 1.91 -12.30
N GLY A 48 -59.36 0.65 -12.57
CA GLY A 48 -60.73 0.15 -12.50
C GLY A 48 -61.16 -0.27 -11.09
N GLU A 49 -62.38 -0.82 -10.99
CA GLU A 49 -62.89 -1.45 -9.75
C GLU A 49 -62.30 -2.83 -9.48
N ASP A 50 -62.10 -3.61 -10.55
CA ASP A 50 -61.38 -4.86 -10.53
C ASP A 50 -59.94 -4.56 -10.99
N GLY A 51 -58.95 -4.82 -10.13
CA GLY A 51 -57.55 -4.61 -10.49
C GLY A 51 -56.55 -5.11 -9.44
N LEU A 52 -55.26 -4.88 -9.68
CA LEU A 52 -54.18 -5.20 -8.74
C LEU A 52 -53.44 -3.93 -8.37
N ALA A 53 -53.17 -3.72 -7.08
CA ALA A 53 -52.19 -2.75 -6.62
C ALA A 53 -50.86 -3.46 -6.37
N ILE A 54 -49.79 -2.96 -6.99
CA ILE A 54 -48.41 -3.34 -6.68
C ILE A 54 -47.78 -2.15 -5.99
N SER A 55 -47.41 -2.32 -4.74
CA SER A 55 -46.90 -1.25 -3.91
C SER A 55 -45.46 -1.51 -3.58
N CYS A 56 -44.59 -0.60 -4.01
CA CYS A 56 -43.16 -0.67 -3.77
C CYS A 56 -42.76 0.41 -2.75
N GLU A 57 -42.85 0.07 -1.47
CA GLU A 57 -42.60 1.00 -0.37
C GLU A 57 -41.12 1.01 0.07
N HIS A 58 -40.86 1.61 1.23
CA HIS A 58 -39.53 1.69 1.83
C HIS A 58 -39.10 0.35 2.46
N GLY A 59 -39.91 -0.26 3.33
CA GLY A 59 -39.51 -1.49 4.04
C GLY A 59 -39.87 -2.77 3.30
N THR A 60 -41.06 -2.78 2.71
CA THR A 60 -41.73 -3.97 2.17
C THR A 60 -42.35 -3.65 0.82
N CYS A 61 -42.66 -4.67 0.04
CA CYS A 61 -43.51 -4.51 -1.13
C CYS A 61 -44.72 -5.42 -1.01
N HIS A 62 -45.86 -4.94 -1.50
CA HIS A 62 -47.15 -5.60 -1.38
C HIS A 62 -47.81 -5.75 -2.75
N VAL A 63 -48.58 -6.82 -2.91
CA VAL A 63 -49.48 -7.01 -4.05
C VAL A 63 -50.87 -7.28 -3.50
N VAL A 64 -51.79 -6.36 -3.75
CA VAL A 64 -53.16 -6.39 -3.22
C VAL A 64 -54.16 -6.46 -4.38
N PRO A 65 -54.94 -7.54 -4.51
CA PRO A 65 -56.02 -7.62 -5.49
C PRO A 65 -57.26 -6.88 -5.00
N PHE A 66 -57.96 -6.23 -5.92
CA PHE A 66 -59.20 -5.50 -5.72
C PHE A 66 -60.32 -6.15 -6.52
N LEU A 67 -61.44 -6.47 -5.86
CA LEU A 67 -62.65 -6.98 -6.51
C LEU A 67 -63.83 -6.10 -6.15
N LYS A 68 -64.58 -5.65 -7.16
CA LYS A 68 -65.73 -4.75 -6.99
C LYS A 68 -65.37 -3.53 -6.14
N GLY A 69 -64.14 -3.05 -6.31
CA GLY A 69 -63.57 -1.95 -5.56
C GLY A 69 -63.05 -2.27 -4.16
N GLU A 70 -63.27 -3.44 -3.56
CA GLU A 70 -62.74 -3.73 -2.22
C GLU A 70 -61.44 -4.55 -2.28
N PRO A 71 -60.48 -4.29 -1.37
CA PRO A 71 -59.24 -5.07 -1.31
C PRO A 71 -59.50 -6.47 -0.76
N VAL A 72 -58.97 -7.50 -1.42
CA VAL A 72 -59.06 -8.89 -1.00
C VAL A 72 -57.79 -9.26 -0.23
N LEU A 73 -57.75 -8.91 1.05
CA LEU A 73 -56.58 -9.10 1.91
C LEU A 73 -56.14 -10.58 2.05
N GLY A 74 -57.07 -11.53 1.92
CA GLY A 74 -56.75 -12.97 1.93
C GLY A 74 -55.88 -13.43 0.76
N ALA A 75 -55.91 -12.71 -0.37
CA ALA A 75 -55.09 -12.96 -1.55
C ALA A 75 -53.91 -11.97 -1.67
N CYS A 76 -53.69 -11.12 -0.65
CA CYS A 76 -52.53 -10.23 -0.59
C CYS A 76 -51.23 -11.03 -0.50
N CYS A 77 -50.18 -10.53 -1.15
CA CYS A 77 -48.83 -11.04 -1.03
C CYS A 77 -47.90 -9.93 -0.51
N ARG A 78 -46.94 -10.32 0.33
CA ARG A 78 -45.91 -9.43 0.88
C ARG A 78 -44.53 -10.02 0.64
N THR A 79 -43.58 -9.18 0.28
CA THR A 79 -42.14 -9.47 0.33
C THR A 79 -41.44 -8.49 1.27
N ASN A 80 -40.43 -8.97 2.00
CA ASN A 80 -39.62 -8.23 2.96
C ASN A 80 -38.44 -7.52 2.27
N VAL A 81 -38.66 -7.07 1.04
CA VAL A 81 -37.69 -6.28 0.27
C VAL A 81 -38.39 -5.00 -0.15
N GLY A 82 -37.65 -3.90 -0.14
CA GLY A 82 -38.18 -2.56 -0.42
C GLY A 82 -37.05 -1.55 -0.63
N GLY A 83 -37.40 -0.27 -0.69
CA GLY A 83 -36.46 0.82 -0.94
C GLY A 83 -35.30 0.95 0.04
N PHE A 84 -35.51 0.56 1.31
CA PHE A 84 -34.49 0.46 2.35
C PHE A 84 -33.39 -0.52 1.93
N HIS A 85 -33.78 -1.73 1.54
CA HIS A 85 -32.86 -2.79 1.15
C HIS A 85 -32.06 -2.42 -0.09
N ILE A 86 -32.65 -1.68 -1.04
CA ILE A 86 -31.93 -1.17 -2.22
C ILE A 86 -30.84 -0.17 -1.79
N THR A 87 -31.18 0.78 -0.91
CA THR A 87 -30.23 1.76 -0.39
C THR A 87 -29.12 1.09 0.39
N ASP A 88 -29.46 0.16 1.29
CA ASP A 88 -28.47 -0.52 2.12
C ASP A 88 -27.53 -1.37 1.27
N PHE A 89 -28.07 -2.09 0.28
CA PHE A 89 -27.26 -2.89 -0.62
C PHE A 89 -26.30 -2.03 -1.46
N LEU A 90 -26.77 -0.88 -1.98
CA LEU A 90 -25.92 0.08 -2.68
C LEU A 90 -24.80 0.60 -1.78
N ARG A 91 -25.14 1.01 -0.55
CA ARG A 91 -24.18 1.51 0.45
C ARG A 91 -23.11 0.46 0.78
N GLN A 92 -23.52 -0.79 1.03
CA GLN A 92 -22.61 -1.89 1.32
C GLN A 92 -21.68 -2.17 0.14
N LEU A 93 -22.21 -2.27 -1.08
CA LEU A 93 -21.40 -2.52 -2.29
C LEU A 93 -20.38 -1.41 -2.54
N LEU A 94 -20.79 -0.15 -2.44
CA LEU A 94 -19.88 0.99 -2.62
C LEU A 94 -18.81 1.02 -1.52
N SER A 95 -19.17 0.70 -0.28
CA SER A 95 -18.21 0.65 0.84
C SER A 95 -17.18 -0.47 0.67
N LEU A 96 -17.58 -1.61 0.15
CA LEU A 96 -16.68 -2.72 -0.19
C LEU A 96 -15.77 -2.38 -1.38
N LYS A 97 -16.30 -1.66 -2.37
CA LYS A 97 -15.55 -1.24 -3.56
C LYS A 97 -14.55 -0.11 -3.25
N TYR A 98 -14.90 0.79 -2.32
CA TYR A 98 -14.07 1.93 -1.92
C TYR A 98 -13.86 1.98 -0.39
N PRO A 99 -13.04 1.09 0.19
CA PRO A 99 -12.84 1.02 1.65
C PRO A 99 -12.34 2.32 2.28
N TYR A 100 -11.43 3.03 1.59
CA TYR A 100 -10.86 4.30 2.06
C TYR A 100 -11.89 5.44 2.14
N HIS A 101 -12.97 5.36 1.37
CA HIS A 101 -14.04 6.37 1.32
C HIS A 101 -15.31 5.93 2.02
N SER A 102 -15.30 4.78 2.71
CA SER A 102 -16.47 4.21 3.40
C SER A 102 -17.15 5.20 4.35
N ALA A 103 -16.37 6.03 5.06
CA ALA A 103 -16.90 7.07 5.96
C ALA A 103 -17.70 8.16 5.22
N SER A 104 -17.42 8.41 3.94
CA SER A 104 -18.16 9.38 3.12
C SER A 104 -19.46 8.79 2.57
N ILE A 105 -19.56 7.46 2.47
CA ILE A 105 -20.72 6.75 1.92
C ILE A 105 -21.79 6.58 3.00
N THR A 106 -22.44 7.70 3.35
CA THR A 106 -23.53 7.71 4.35
C THR A 106 -24.83 7.15 3.78
N TRP A 107 -25.80 6.87 4.66
CA TRP A 107 -27.12 6.38 4.27
C TRP A 107 -27.85 7.37 3.35
N GLU A 108 -27.87 8.64 3.74
CA GLU A 108 -28.56 9.72 3.03
C GLU A 108 -28.01 9.87 1.62
N LYS A 109 -26.68 9.78 1.49
CA LYS A 109 -26.04 9.88 0.19
C LYS A 109 -26.31 8.66 -0.68
N ALA A 110 -26.28 7.46 -0.13
CA ALA A 110 -26.68 6.26 -0.87
C ALA A 110 -28.14 6.35 -1.33
N GLU A 111 -29.03 6.93 -0.52
CA GLU A 111 -30.43 7.13 -0.90
C GLU A 111 -30.60 8.16 -2.04
N GLU A 112 -29.84 9.26 -2.00
CA GLU A 112 -29.79 10.25 -3.08
C GLU A 112 -29.28 9.61 -4.38
N LEU A 113 -28.15 8.90 -4.33
CA LEU A 113 -27.56 8.21 -5.48
C LEU A 113 -28.53 7.17 -6.07
N LYS A 114 -29.26 6.45 -5.22
CA LYS A 114 -30.33 5.54 -5.66
C LYS A 114 -31.40 6.30 -6.45
N LYS A 115 -31.92 7.41 -5.92
CA LYS A 115 -33.00 8.17 -6.55
C LYS A 115 -32.56 8.81 -7.87
N GLU A 116 -31.33 9.31 -7.95
CA GLU A 116 -30.84 10.06 -9.11
C GLU A 116 -30.22 9.18 -10.21
N HIS A 117 -29.61 8.06 -9.85
CA HIS A 117 -28.77 7.30 -10.78
C HIS A 117 -29.19 5.85 -10.97
N CYS A 118 -29.95 5.23 -10.07
CA CYS A 118 -30.39 3.85 -10.26
C CYS A 118 -31.54 3.75 -11.26
N TYR A 119 -31.62 2.60 -11.94
CA TYR A 119 -32.69 2.25 -12.87
C TYR A 119 -32.91 0.74 -12.84
N VAL A 120 -34.07 0.28 -13.28
CA VAL A 120 -34.37 -1.14 -13.46
C VAL A 120 -34.14 -1.50 -14.92
N ALA A 121 -33.31 -2.52 -15.17
CA ALA A 121 -33.09 -3.02 -16.52
C ALA A 121 -34.29 -3.86 -16.99
N LEU A 122 -34.61 -3.84 -18.30
CA LEU A 122 -35.68 -4.67 -18.85
C LEU A 122 -35.33 -6.16 -18.79
N ASP A 123 -34.09 -6.49 -19.19
CA ASP A 123 -33.47 -7.80 -19.02
C ASP A 123 -32.13 -7.62 -18.31
N TYR A 124 -32.07 -8.12 -17.06
CA TYR A 124 -30.90 -8.02 -16.21
C TYR A 124 -29.68 -8.72 -16.81
N MET A 125 -29.86 -9.88 -17.45
CA MET A 125 -28.74 -10.66 -17.97
C MET A 125 -28.10 -9.98 -19.17
N SER A 126 -28.91 -9.46 -20.09
CA SER A 126 -28.40 -8.68 -21.23
C SER A 126 -27.66 -7.42 -20.77
N GLU A 127 -28.21 -6.69 -19.78
CA GLU A 127 -27.55 -5.50 -19.24
C GLU A 127 -26.20 -5.84 -18.58
N LEU A 128 -26.12 -6.98 -17.87
CA LEU A 128 -24.88 -7.46 -17.28
C LEU A 128 -23.81 -7.81 -18.33
N GLN A 129 -24.22 -8.35 -19.49
CA GLN A 129 -23.28 -8.66 -20.58
C GLN A 129 -22.68 -7.40 -21.21
N ILE A 130 -23.43 -6.30 -21.27
CA ILE A 130 -22.93 -5.01 -21.76
C ILE A 130 -21.75 -4.55 -20.89
N PHE A 131 -21.93 -4.56 -19.56
CA PHE A 131 -20.87 -4.19 -18.62
C PHE A 131 -19.68 -5.15 -18.60
N LYS A 132 -19.83 -6.37 -19.11
CA LYS A 132 -18.76 -7.35 -19.23
C LYS A 132 -17.97 -7.22 -20.53
N ASN A 133 -18.65 -7.01 -21.66
CA ASN A 133 -18.08 -7.15 -22.99
C ASN A 133 -17.90 -5.82 -23.73
N ASN A 134 -18.75 -4.81 -23.48
CA ASN A 134 -18.75 -3.54 -24.20
C ASN A 134 -18.29 -2.39 -23.29
N LYS A 135 -17.00 -2.06 -23.32
CA LYS A 135 -16.42 -1.04 -22.44
C LYS A 135 -16.96 0.37 -22.70
N GLU A 136 -17.20 0.73 -23.96
CA GLU A 136 -17.65 2.09 -24.32
C GLU A 136 -19.07 2.38 -23.79
N GLU A 137 -20.01 1.46 -24.03
CA GLU A 137 -21.38 1.60 -23.54
C GLU A 137 -21.46 1.50 -22.01
N ALA A 138 -20.62 0.65 -21.41
CA ALA A 138 -20.50 0.56 -19.96
C ALA A 138 -19.98 1.86 -19.32
N GLU A 139 -19.02 2.53 -19.97
CA GLU A 139 -18.49 3.83 -19.53
C GLU A 139 -19.55 4.93 -19.66
N GLU A 140 -20.32 4.98 -20.76
CA GLU A 140 -21.42 5.93 -20.94
C GLU A 140 -22.51 5.78 -19.86
N LYS A 141 -22.82 4.52 -19.51
CA LYS A 141 -23.75 4.18 -18.43
C LYS A 141 -23.11 4.29 -17.04
N THR A 142 -21.81 4.53 -16.91
CA THR A 142 -21.21 4.73 -15.58
C THR A 142 -21.43 6.17 -15.12
N ARG A 143 -21.81 6.34 -13.85
CA ARG A 143 -21.93 7.65 -13.21
C ARG A 143 -20.84 7.82 -12.18
N TYR A 144 -20.39 9.05 -12.00
CA TYR A 144 -19.30 9.38 -11.09
C TYR A 144 -19.78 10.36 -10.05
N TRP A 145 -19.48 10.06 -8.79
CA TRP A 145 -19.68 10.97 -7.68
C TRP A 145 -18.31 11.45 -7.19
N GLN A 146 -18.07 12.76 -7.31
CA GLN A 146 -16.82 13.38 -6.87
C GLN A 146 -16.92 13.74 -5.39
N LEU A 147 -15.98 13.22 -4.58
CA LEU A 147 -15.81 13.63 -3.19
C LEU A 147 -15.02 14.93 -3.10
N PRO A 148 -15.18 15.70 -2.00
CA PRO A 148 -14.35 16.85 -1.72
C PRO A 148 -12.87 16.47 -1.76
N TRP A 149 -12.11 17.13 -2.64
CA TRP A 149 -10.68 16.97 -2.75
C TRP A 149 -10.03 18.36 -2.80
N VAL A 150 -9.02 18.55 -1.97
CA VAL A 150 -8.19 19.76 -1.99
C VAL A 150 -6.85 19.34 -2.58
N PRO A 151 -6.42 19.93 -3.71
CA PRO A 151 -5.12 19.63 -4.26
C PRO A 151 -4.03 19.91 -3.22
N PRO A 152 -3.02 19.03 -3.07
CA PRO A 152 -1.88 19.35 -2.24
C PRO A 152 -1.24 20.65 -2.78
N PRO A 153 -0.74 21.52 -1.88
CA PRO A 153 -0.04 22.72 -2.30
C PRO A 153 1.10 22.31 -3.23
N VAL A 154 1.19 22.97 -4.39
CA VAL A 154 2.29 22.76 -5.32
C VAL A 154 3.54 23.24 -4.61
N GLU A 155 4.41 22.30 -4.21
CA GLU A 155 5.76 22.64 -3.80
C GLU A 155 6.45 23.20 -5.04
N GLU A 156 6.60 24.53 -5.09
CA GLU A 156 7.40 25.17 -6.12
C GLU A 156 8.80 24.55 -6.06
N PRO A 157 9.40 24.18 -7.21
CA PRO A 157 10.75 23.66 -7.20
C PRO A 157 11.65 24.69 -6.48
N PRO A 158 12.56 24.24 -5.59
CA PRO A 158 13.41 25.14 -4.84
C PRO A 158 14.09 26.09 -5.83
N SER A 159 13.93 27.39 -5.59
CA SER A 159 14.55 28.45 -6.39
C SER A 159 16.03 28.14 -6.62
N GLU A 160 16.61 28.56 -7.75
CA GLU A 160 18.05 28.41 -8.02
C GLU A 160 18.90 28.93 -6.84
N GLU A 161 18.40 29.92 -6.12
CA GLU A 161 19.03 30.47 -4.91
C GLU A 161 19.01 29.50 -3.71
N GLU A 162 17.94 28.72 -3.54
CA GLU A 162 17.84 27.69 -2.50
C GLU A 162 18.68 26.46 -2.83
N LEU A 163 18.73 26.07 -4.11
CA LEU A 163 19.59 25.00 -4.61
C LEU A 163 21.07 25.38 -4.42
N ALA A 164 21.43 26.63 -4.74
CA ALA A 164 22.75 27.18 -4.50
C ALA A 164 23.08 27.26 -3.00
N ARG A 165 22.11 27.62 -2.15
CA ARG A 165 22.30 27.65 -0.69
C ARG A 165 22.52 26.25 -0.12
N LYS A 166 21.79 25.23 -0.57
CA LYS A 166 21.99 23.82 -0.17
C LYS A 166 23.33 23.29 -0.68
N ALA A 167 23.72 23.61 -1.93
CA ALA A 167 25.03 23.26 -2.46
C ALA A 167 26.18 23.91 -1.67
N ALA A 168 26.06 25.20 -1.34
CA ALA A 168 27.03 25.94 -0.54
C ALA A 168 27.13 25.41 0.91
N LEU A 169 26.01 24.97 1.50
CA LEU A 169 26.01 24.30 2.81
C LEU A 169 26.71 22.94 2.74
N LYS A 170 26.45 22.14 1.70
CA LYS A 170 27.13 20.85 1.47
C LYS A 170 28.62 21.02 1.23
N GLU A 171 29.02 22.04 0.48
CA GLU A 171 30.42 22.40 0.24
C GLU A 171 31.11 22.87 1.52
N LYS A 172 30.48 23.75 2.31
CA LYS A 172 30.99 24.18 3.62
C LYS A 172 31.11 23.02 4.60
N ALA A 173 30.16 22.08 4.61
CA ALA A 173 30.24 20.88 5.43
C ALA A 173 31.40 19.97 4.98
N GLY A 174 31.58 19.78 3.67
CA GLY A 174 32.73 19.07 3.11
C GLY A 174 34.07 19.74 3.42
N GLN A 175 34.11 21.07 3.42
CA GLN A 175 35.29 21.85 3.81
C GLN A 175 35.64 21.62 5.29
N ARG A 176 34.66 21.73 6.19
CA ARG A 176 34.84 21.46 7.64
C ARG A 176 35.34 20.04 7.91
N LEU A 177 34.85 19.05 7.15
CA LEU A 177 35.33 17.67 7.25
C LEU A 177 36.82 17.57 6.88
N ARG A 178 37.21 18.21 5.77
CA ARG A 178 38.61 18.25 5.31
C ARG A 178 39.51 18.95 6.31
N ASP A 179 39.07 20.06 6.89
CA ASP A 179 39.81 20.83 7.89
C ASP A 179 39.97 20.05 9.21
N MET A 180 38.91 19.39 9.68
CA MET A 180 38.98 18.50 10.85
C MET A 180 39.90 17.30 10.60
N ALA A 181 39.87 16.71 9.41
CA ALA A 181 40.78 15.63 9.03
C ALA A 181 42.23 16.11 8.95
N ALA A 182 42.47 17.32 8.45
CA ALA A 182 43.80 17.95 8.43
C ALA A 182 44.31 18.25 9.85
N ALA A 183 43.48 18.81 10.73
CA ALA A 183 43.81 19.08 12.12
C ALA A 183 44.11 17.80 12.92
N LYS A 184 43.35 16.72 12.69
CA LYS A 184 43.66 15.41 13.28
C LYS A 184 44.97 14.85 12.76
N ARG A 185 45.26 15.00 11.46
CA ARG A 185 46.54 14.60 10.87
C ARG A 185 47.71 15.39 11.47
N SER A 186 47.59 16.71 11.60
CA SER A 186 48.65 17.54 12.20
C SER A 186 48.85 17.23 13.68
N GLN A 187 47.79 17.01 14.45
CA GLN A 187 47.89 16.59 15.86
C GLN A 187 48.61 15.24 15.99
N LYS A 188 48.27 14.27 15.14
CA LYS A 188 48.93 12.95 15.11
C LYS A 188 50.41 13.07 14.72
N ILE A 189 50.75 13.95 13.78
CA ILE A 189 52.14 14.24 13.41
C ILE A 189 52.90 14.80 14.61
N ALA A 190 52.37 15.82 15.29
CA ALA A 190 53.01 16.44 16.45
C ALA A 190 53.19 15.46 17.62
N GLU A 191 52.21 14.57 17.85
CA GLU A 191 52.31 13.52 18.86
C GLU A 191 53.42 12.50 18.52
N LEU A 192 53.49 12.07 17.26
CA LEU A 192 54.53 11.15 16.78
C LEU A 192 55.93 11.79 16.80
N GLU A 193 56.07 13.09 16.51
CA GLU A 193 57.33 13.82 16.63
C GLU A 193 57.81 13.90 18.08
N LYS A 194 56.90 14.19 19.02
CA LYS A 194 57.20 14.21 20.45
C LYS A 194 57.57 12.83 20.99
N GLN A 195 56.89 11.79 20.52
CA GLN A 195 57.24 10.40 20.87
C GLN A 195 58.62 10.02 20.35
N LEU A 196 58.96 10.43 19.11
CA LEU A 196 60.28 10.18 18.55
C LEU A 196 61.38 10.90 19.30
N SER A 197 61.21 12.21 19.60
CA SER A 197 62.22 12.96 20.35
C SER A 197 62.48 12.35 21.73
N TYR A 198 61.41 11.92 22.41
CA TYR A 198 61.53 11.23 23.70
C TYR A 198 62.28 9.89 23.59
N LEU A 199 61.98 9.09 22.58
CA LEU A 199 62.65 7.79 22.37
C LEU A 199 64.12 7.96 21.94
N GLU A 200 64.43 9.00 21.17
CA GLU A 200 65.80 9.36 20.77
C GLU A 200 66.64 9.82 21.96
N GLU A 201 66.10 10.72 22.81
CA GLU A 201 66.73 11.14 24.06
C GLU A 201 66.97 9.95 25.01
N LEU A 202 66.00 9.03 25.10
CA LEU A 202 66.10 7.85 25.93
C LEU A 202 67.17 6.87 25.40
N MET A 203 67.35 6.79 24.09
CA MET A 203 68.39 5.98 23.46
C MET A 203 69.78 6.59 23.66
N GLU A 204 69.91 7.91 23.56
CA GLU A 204 71.16 8.64 23.84
C GLU A 204 71.58 8.50 25.31
N GLN A 205 70.63 8.56 26.24
CA GLN A 205 70.86 8.28 27.66
C GLN A 205 71.30 6.83 27.92
N LEU A 206 70.76 5.85 27.17
CA LEU A 206 71.19 4.45 27.29
C LEU A 206 72.57 4.19 26.67
N ASP A 207 72.93 4.89 25.59
CA ASP A 207 74.20 4.71 24.88
C ASP A 207 75.39 5.28 25.69
N GLY A 208 75.15 6.22 26.62
CA GLY A 208 76.16 6.84 27.48
C GLY A 208 76.22 6.35 28.93
N ALA A 209 75.37 5.41 29.34
CA ALA A 209 75.22 4.97 30.73
C ALA A 209 76.03 3.70 31.07
N GLU A 210 76.51 3.60 32.31
CA GLU A 210 77.11 2.35 32.85
C GLU A 210 76.01 1.29 33.13
N GLU A 211 76.37 -0.01 33.23
CA GLU A 211 75.39 -1.12 33.30
C GLU A 211 74.33 -0.98 34.42
N GLU A 212 74.69 -0.41 35.57
CA GLU A 212 73.76 -0.16 36.68
C GLU A 212 72.79 1.01 36.41
N GLU A 213 73.22 2.03 35.66
CA GLU A 213 72.38 3.18 35.29
C GLU A 213 71.44 2.83 34.13
N ALA A 214 71.89 2.01 33.18
CA ALA A 214 71.09 1.53 32.06
C ALA A 214 69.87 0.69 32.53
N THR A 215 70.06 -0.15 33.57
CA THR A 215 68.95 -0.94 34.14
C THR A 215 67.92 -0.07 34.88
N ALA A 216 68.35 1.01 35.54
CA ALA A 216 67.46 1.98 36.17
C ALA A 216 66.65 2.81 35.16
N ILE A 217 67.26 3.22 34.04
CA ILE A 217 66.59 3.98 32.96
C ILE A 217 65.56 3.11 32.23
N LEU A 218 65.87 1.84 31.96
CA LEU A 218 64.93 0.86 31.40
C LEU A 218 63.74 0.60 32.34
N GLY A 219 64.00 0.44 33.65
CA GLY A 219 62.94 0.26 34.66
C GLY A 219 61.98 1.46 34.78
N ARG A 220 62.49 2.70 34.62
CA ARG A 220 61.68 3.92 34.69
C ARG A 220 60.86 4.20 33.43
N SER A 221 61.37 3.80 32.27
CA SER A 221 60.74 4.04 30.96
C SER A 221 59.75 2.95 30.55
N GLY A 222 59.78 1.79 31.21
CA GLY A 222 58.87 0.68 30.94
C GLY A 222 59.28 -0.17 29.73
N TYR A 223 60.49 0.03 29.18
CA TYR A 223 61.07 -0.79 28.12
C TYR A 223 61.99 -1.86 28.71
N LEU A 224 61.94 -3.08 28.17
CA LEU A 224 62.67 -4.23 28.70
C LEU A 224 64.09 -4.34 28.11
N SER A 225 64.36 -3.69 26.96
CA SER A 225 65.67 -3.71 26.32
C SER A 225 65.92 -2.53 25.40
N GLN A 226 67.21 -2.23 25.14
CA GLN A 226 67.64 -1.24 24.14
C GLN A 226 67.16 -1.60 22.71
N GLN A 227 66.97 -2.89 22.40
CA GLN A 227 66.43 -3.35 21.12
C GLN A 227 64.94 -3.01 20.96
N GLU A 228 64.18 -3.03 22.06
CA GLU A 228 62.76 -2.69 22.07
C GLU A 228 62.56 -1.19 21.78
N ILE A 229 63.40 -0.33 22.37
CA ILE A 229 63.44 1.12 22.10
C ILE A 229 63.78 1.39 20.63
N LYS A 230 64.81 0.72 20.06
CA LYS A 230 65.16 0.82 18.63
C LYS A 230 64.00 0.40 17.71
N SER A 231 63.26 -0.65 18.09
CA SER A 231 62.07 -1.10 17.35
C SER A 231 60.90 -0.12 17.45
N ALA A 232 60.74 0.55 18.59
CA ALA A 232 59.73 1.57 18.82
C ALA A 232 60.01 2.84 18.02
N ILE A 233 61.28 3.27 17.94
CA ILE A 233 61.72 4.38 17.07
C ILE A 233 61.38 4.06 15.61
N LEU A 234 61.73 2.87 15.10
CA LEU A 234 61.40 2.46 13.72
C LEU A 234 59.89 2.50 13.42
N LYS A 235 59.06 2.01 14.35
CA LYS A 235 57.60 2.01 14.21
C LYS A 235 57.01 3.43 14.26
N ALA A 236 57.51 4.28 15.16
CA ALA A 236 57.09 5.67 15.28
C ALA A 236 57.50 6.49 14.04
N THR A 237 58.71 6.29 13.51
CA THR A 237 59.20 6.93 12.27
C THR A 237 58.38 6.51 11.05
N GLN A 238 58.06 5.22 10.91
CA GLN A 238 57.21 4.76 9.80
C GLN A 238 55.78 5.32 9.90
N SER A 239 55.25 5.42 11.12
CA SER A 239 53.93 6.01 11.38
C SER A 239 53.92 7.53 11.11
N LEU A 240 55.01 8.23 11.42
CA LEU A 240 55.20 9.65 11.14
C LEU A 240 55.23 9.93 9.64
N ARG A 241 55.99 9.14 8.88
CA ARG A 241 56.07 9.25 7.40
C ARG A 241 54.70 9.06 6.75
N LYS A 242 53.97 8.01 7.16
CA LYS A 242 52.59 7.77 6.70
C LYS A 242 51.65 8.93 7.05
N ALA A 243 51.79 9.52 8.24
CA ALA A 243 50.95 10.64 8.67
C ALA A 243 51.27 11.95 7.94
N LYS A 244 52.54 12.20 7.58
CA LYS A 244 52.99 13.35 6.78
C LYS A 244 52.63 13.25 5.28
N GLY A 245 52.02 12.14 4.85
CA GLY A 245 51.68 11.93 3.44
C GLY A 245 52.89 11.65 2.57
N GLU A 246 54.04 11.36 3.17
CA GLU A 246 55.17 10.78 2.45
C GLU A 246 54.75 9.36 2.05
N SER A 247 54.45 9.17 0.75
CA SER A 247 54.36 7.84 0.16
C SER A 247 55.58 7.03 0.58
N ASN A 248 55.44 5.72 0.78
CA ASN A 248 56.54 4.79 1.05
C ASN A 248 57.65 4.89 -0.04
N GLY A 249 58.48 5.93 0.03
CA GLY A 249 59.64 6.19 -0.81
C GLY A 249 60.86 5.43 -0.31
N ASN A 250 60.63 4.25 0.29
CA ASN A 250 61.68 3.28 0.59
C ASN A 250 61.69 2.13 -0.43
N GLU A 251 61.12 2.36 -1.61
CA GLU A 251 61.57 1.71 -2.86
C GLU A 251 62.21 2.68 -3.87
N GLU A 252 62.10 4.00 -3.75
CA GLU A 252 62.77 4.91 -4.70
C GLU A 252 63.22 6.23 -4.05
N LYS A 253 64.47 6.26 -3.59
CA LYS A 253 65.50 7.28 -3.86
C LYS A 253 66.56 7.31 -2.74
N ALA A 254 67.51 6.40 -2.85
CA ALA A 254 68.91 6.77 -2.75
C ALA A 254 69.58 6.17 -3.99
N ASP A 255 69.43 6.83 -5.13
CA ASP A 255 70.30 6.60 -6.27
C ASP A 255 70.39 7.85 -7.14
N ALA A 256 71.36 8.69 -6.75
CA ALA A 256 72.15 9.44 -7.69
C ALA A 256 73.57 8.86 -7.66
N SER A 257 73.74 7.60 -8.09
CA SER A 257 74.97 7.06 -8.65
C SER A 257 74.76 5.58 -8.95
N GLY A 258 74.41 5.25 -10.19
CA GLY A 258 74.38 3.87 -10.63
C GLY A 258 75.79 3.29 -10.64
N VAL A 259 76.21 2.63 -9.55
CA VAL A 259 77.22 1.56 -9.52
C VAL A 259 76.94 0.66 -8.30
N ASP A 260 76.63 -0.61 -8.58
CA ASP A 260 76.73 -1.78 -7.70
C ASP A 260 75.80 -1.91 -6.46
N LYS A 261 74.53 -2.20 -6.73
CA LYS A 261 73.56 -2.72 -5.73
C LYS A 261 73.92 -4.08 -5.12
N TYR A 262 74.93 -4.79 -5.66
CA TYR A 262 75.42 -6.09 -5.16
C TYR A 262 76.96 -6.23 -5.34
N PRO A 263 77.77 -5.55 -4.51
CA PRO A 263 79.22 -5.40 -4.74
C PRO A 263 80.02 -6.70 -4.73
N LEU A 264 79.56 -7.74 -4.00
CA LEU A 264 80.29 -9.00 -3.87
C LEU A 264 79.97 -10.01 -4.97
N VAL A 265 78.94 -9.75 -5.79
CA VAL A 265 78.49 -10.67 -6.84
C VAL A 265 79.47 -10.71 -8.02
N SER A 266 80.22 -9.62 -8.26
CA SER A 266 81.20 -9.47 -9.36
C SER A 266 82.65 -9.83 -8.97
N VAL A 267 82.94 -10.12 -7.70
CA VAL A 267 84.31 -10.43 -7.20
C VAL A 267 84.59 -11.94 -7.24
N PRO A 268 85.70 -12.43 -7.84
CA PRO A 268 86.03 -13.86 -7.89
C PRO A 268 86.21 -14.52 -6.50
N ASP A 269 85.78 -15.79 -6.37
CA ASP A 269 85.70 -16.52 -5.09
C ASP A 269 87.05 -16.71 -4.38
N GLU A 270 88.16 -16.64 -5.12
CA GLU A 270 89.53 -16.85 -4.62
C GLU A 270 90.07 -15.70 -3.76
N THR A 271 89.39 -14.54 -3.76
CA THR A 271 89.83 -13.32 -3.06
C THR A 271 88.99 -12.96 -1.83
N LEU A 272 88.04 -13.83 -1.44
CA LEU A 272 87.02 -13.54 -0.43
C LEU A 272 87.24 -14.39 0.84
N THR A 273 87.03 -13.78 2.01
CA THR A 273 87.07 -14.51 3.29
C THR A 273 85.85 -15.45 3.43
N PRO A 274 85.90 -16.51 4.26
CA PRO A 274 84.79 -17.46 4.42
C PRO A 274 83.47 -16.83 4.89
N GLU A 275 83.52 -15.67 5.56
CA GLU A 275 82.34 -14.88 5.91
C GLU A 275 81.79 -14.10 4.71
N GLN A 276 82.68 -13.51 3.89
CA GLN A 276 82.30 -12.80 2.66
C GLN A 276 81.72 -13.73 1.58
N LEU A 277 82.12 -15.01 1.54
CA LEU A 277 81.51 -16.02 0.66
C LEU A 277 80.06 -16.35 1.05
N LYS A 278 79.73 -16.37 2.35
CA LYS A 278 78.34 -16.53 2.82
C LYS A 278 77.50 -15.30 2.45
N GLU A 279 78.08 -14.10 2.56
CA GLU A 279 77.42 -12.85 2.20
C GLU A 279 77.21 -12.72 0.68
N LYS A 280 78.19 -13.15 -0.13
CA LYS A 280 78.05 -13.26 -1.59
C LYS A 280 76.91 -14.21 -1.99
N LYS A 281 76.80 -15.39 -1.37
CA LYS A 281 75.66 -16.31 -1.61
C LYS A 281 74.32 -15.69 -1.24
N LYS A 282 74.27 -14.93 -0.15
CA LYS A 282 73.07 -14.19 0.28
C LYS A 282 72.71 -13.06 -0.70
N GLN A 283 73.69 -12.33 -1.23
CA GLN A 283 73.49 -11.29 -2.25
C GLN A 283 73.04 -11.87 -3.59
N ILE A 284 73.59 -13.00 -4.03
CA ILE A 284 73.15 -13.71 -5.24
C ILE A 284 71.70 -14.18 -5.08
N LEU A 285 71.34 -14.76 -3.93
CA LEU A 285 69.95 -15.15 -3.63
C LEU A 285 69.01 -13.94 -3.64
N LEU A 286 69.39 -12.83 -3.02
CA LEU A 286 68.56 -11.60 -3.01
C LEU A 286 68.39 -11.01 -4.42
N LYS A 287 69.47 -10.96 -5.20
CA LYS A 287 69.46 -10.48 -6.60
C LYS A 287 68.57 -11.34 -7.47
N THR A 288 68.71 -12.66 -7.41
CA THR A 288 67.86 -13.59 -8.16
C THR A 288 66.39 -13.53 -7.73
N THR A 289 66.10 -13.33 -6.43
CA THR A 289 64.73 -13.21 -5.94
C THR A 289 64.07 -11.90 -6.39
N THR A 290 64.81 -10.78 -6.37
CA THR A 290 64.31 -9.46 -6.79
C THR A 290 64.18 -9.34 -8.30
N GLU A 291 65.15 -9.83 -9.07
CA GLU A 291 65.06 -9.94 -10.54
C GLU A 291 63.92 -10.88 -10.96
N GLY A 292 63.67 -11.96 -10.21
CA GLY A 292 62.54 -12.85 -10.41
C GLY A 292 61.19 -12.16 -10.21
N ARG A 293 61.06 -11.35 -9.15
CA ARG A 293 59.85 -10.54 -8.90
C ARG A 293 59.64 -9.46 -9.96
N MET A 294 60.71 -8.79 -10.40
CA MET A 294 60.64 -7.77 -11.45
C MET A 294 60.27 -8.38 -12.80
N ARG A 295 60.84 -9.53 -13.17
CA ARG A 295 60.43 -10.27 -14.37
C ARG A 295 58.99 -10.77 -14.28
N ALA A 296 58.52 -11.19 -13.10
CA ALA A 296 57.13 -11.57 -12.91
C ALA A 296 56.16 -10.38 -13.04
N LYS A 297 56.54 -9.21 -12.51
CA LYS A 297 55.77 -7.96 -12.64
C LYS A 297 55.76 -7.45 -14.08
N GLN A 298 56.90 -7.46 -14.76
CA GLN A 298 57.00 -7.11 -16.19
C GLN A 298 56.20 -8.08 -17.05
N ARG A 299 56.28 -9.40 -16.81
CA ARG A 299 55.48 -10.39 -17.54
C ARG A 299 53.98 -10.19 -17.35
N ARG A 300 53.54 -9.89 -16.12
CA ARG A 300 52.11 -9.56 -15.85
C ARG A 300 51.68 -8.29 -16.57
N ALA A 301 52.50 -7.23 -16.55
CA ALA A 301 52.21 -5.98 -17.24
C ALA A 301 52.22 -6.15 -18.78
N GLU A 302 53.15 -6.93 -19.33
CA GLU A 302 53.19 -7.27 -20.76
C GLU A 302 52.00 -8.14 -21.16
N GLU A 303 51.60 -9.10 -20.33
CA GLU A 303 50.43 -9.95 -20.57
C GLU A 303 49.12 -9.15 -20.49
N GLU A 304 49.00 -8.22 -19.55
CA GLU A 304 47.87 -7.30 -19.41
C GLU A 304 47.79 -6.32 -20.60
N ALA A 305 48.92 -5.74 -21.02
CA ALA A 305 48.99 -4.88 -22.20
C ALA A 305 48.72 -5.63 -23.51
N LEU A 306 49.11 -6.91 -23.61
CA LEU A 306 48.78 -7.75 -24.76
C LEU A 306 47.28 -8.08 -24.79
N ARG A 307 46.67 -8.34 -23.62
CA ARG A 307 45.22 -8.55 -23.49
C ARG A 307 44.43 -7.30 -23.84
N GLU A 308 44.87 -6.12 -23.41
CA GLU A 308 44.24 -4.85 -23.77
C GLU A 308 44.30 -4.59 -25.28
N LYS A 309 45.46 -4.83 -25.91
CA LYS A 309 45.59 -4.71 -27.37
C LYS A 309 44.72 -5.70 -28.13
N GLN A 310 44.66 -6.96 -27.68
CA GLN A 310 43.75 -7.97 -28.27
C GLN A 310 42.29 -7.58 -28.06
N GLU A 311 41.91 -7.03 -26.91
CA GLU A 311 40.55 -6.51 -26.68
C GLU A 311 40.24 -5.31 -27.58
N GLU A 312 41.18 -4.38 -27.79
CA GLU A 312 41.02 -3.25 -28.72
C GLU A 312 40.88 -3.70 -30.18
N GLU A 313 41.68 -4.67 -30.62
CA GLU A 313 41.55 -5.28 -31.95
C GLU A 313 40.17 -5.94 -32.12
N ARG A 314 39.69 -6.69 -31.12
CA ARG A 314 38.35 -7.28 -31.13
C ARG A 314 37.22 -6.25 -31.12
N ARG A 315 37.41 -5.11 -30.45
CA ARG A 315 36.47 -3.97 -30.49
C ARG A 315 36.37 -3.37 -31.90
N LEU A 316 37.48 -3.29 -32.62
CA LEU A 316 37.55 -2.75 -33.97
C LEU A 316 36.99 -3.71 -35.03
N GLU A 317 37.17 -5.02 -34.85
CA GLU A 317 36.69 -6.04 -35.81
C GLU A 317 35.17 -6.19 -35.84
N ASN A 318 34.49 -6.24 -34.68
CA ASN A 318 33.02 -6.31 -34.63
C ASN A 318 32.44 -5.74 -33.31
N PRO A 319 31.99 -4.47 -33.30
CA PRO A 319 31.50 -3.79 -32.10
C PRO A 319 30.26 -4.43 -31.47
N GLU A 320 29.35 -5.01 -32.27
CA GLU A 320 28.09 -5.59 -31.78
C GLU A 320 28.33 -6.91 -31.04
N LEU A 321 29.15 -7.80 -31.61
CA LEU A 321 29.53 -9.07 -30.96
C LEU A 321 30.34 -8.83 -29.67
N TYR A 322 31.23 -7.83 -29.67
CA TYR A 322 31.99 -7.47 -28.47
C TYR A 322 31.08 -6.97 -27.34
N LEU A 323 30.06 -6.18 -27.67
CA LEU A 323 29.08 -5.68 -26.69
C LEU A 323 28.21 -6.82 -26.14
N GLU A 324 27.81 -7.78 -26.97
CA GLU A 324 27.09 -8.97 -26.54
C GLU A 324 27.93 -9.84 -25.59
N GLU A 325 29.21 -10.04 -25.89
CA GLU A 325 30.15 -10.74 -25.00
C GLU A 325 30.38 -10.01 -23.67
N LEU A 326 30.48 -8.67 -23.68
CA LEU A 326 30.59 -7.88 -22.45
C LEU A 326 29.34 -8.02 -21.59
N ARG A 327 28.14 -8.01 -22.19
CA ARG A 327 26.88 -8.24 -21.46
C ARG A 327 26.81 -9.65 -20.87
N ALA A 328 27.28 -10.66 -21.59
CA ALA A 328 27.36 -12.03 -21.10
C ALA A 328 28.30 -12.14 -19.89
N ARG A 329 29.52 -11.56 -19.99
CA ARG A 329 30.48 -11.50 -18.87
C ARG A 329 29.93 -10.72 -17.67
N TYR A 330 29.23 -9.61 -17.90
CA TYR A 330 28.59 -8.83 -16.85
C TYR A 330 27.52 -9.66 -16.12
N SER A 331 26.68 -10.39 -16.86
CA SER A 331 25.66 -11.25 -16.26
C SER A 331 26.28 -12.36 -15.40
N GLU A 332 27.30 -13.05 -15.90
CA GLU A 332 27.97 -14.12 -15.17
C GLU A 332 28.65 -13.62 -13.89
N LEU A 333 29.34 -12.48 -13.95
CA LEU A 333 29.96 -11.86 -12.77
C LEU A 333 28.89 -11.35 -11.79
N SER A 334 27.82 -10.73 -12.28
CA SER A 334 26.71 -10.28 -11.44
C SER A 334 26.06 -11.45 -10.70
N ASP A 335 25.81 -12.56 -11.38
CA ASP A 335 25.23 -13.75 -10.75
C ASP A 335 26.17 -14.36 -9.70
N ARG A 336 27.48 -14.32 -9.93
CA ARG A 336 28.49 -14.80 -8.97
C ARG A 336 28.54 -13.91 -7.72
N VAL A 337 28.52 -12.60 -7.89
CA VAL A 337 28.45 -11.63 -6.78
C VAL A 337 27.14 -11.79 -6.01
N ASP A 338 26.01 -11.91 -6.70
CA ASP A 338 24.68 -12.13 -6.09
C ASP A 338 24.61 -13.49 -5.35
N GLN A 339 25.16 -14.57 -5.91
CA GLN A 339 25.25 -15.87 -5.24
C GLN A 339 26.11 -15.80 -3.98
N ARG A 340 27.27 -15.10 -4.01
CA ARG A 340 28.10 -14.88 -2.81
C ARG A 340 27.37 -14.04 -1.77
N LYS A 341 26.68 -12.97 -2.17
CA LYS A 341 25.84 -12.15 -1.27
C LYS A 341 24.72 -12.97 -0.64
N ARG A 342 24.05 -13.83 -1.42
CA ARG A 342 23.05 -14.78 -0.93
C ARG A 342 23.65 -15.83 -0.01
N GLN A 343 24.85 -16.34 -0.27
CA GLN A 343 25.54 -17.28 0.61
C GLN A 343 25.95 -16.63 1.94
N LYS A 344 26.36 -15.36 1.94
CA LYS A 344 26.60 -14.58 3.17
C LYS A 344 25.30 -14.34 3.96
N LEU A 345 24.20 -14.03 3.28
CA LEU A 345 22.87 -13.88 3.89
C LEU A 345 22.29 -15.21 4.40
N ASN A 346 22.61 -16.33 3.73
CA ASN A 346 22.14 -17.69 4.06
C ASN A 346 23.15 -18.52 4.89
N GLY A 347 24.20 -17.91 5.43
CA GLY A 347 25.20 -18.54 6.31
C GLY A 347 24.66 -19.09 7.64
N GLY A 348 23.35 -19.34 7.74
CA GLY A 348 22.64 -19.95 8.88
C GLY A 348 22.03 -21.32 8.56
N LYS A 349 22.57 -22.09 7.61
CA LYS A 349 22.25 -23.53 7.46
C LYS A 349 23.50 -24.35 7.13
N THR A 350 24.28 -24.66 8.16
CA THR A 350 25.21 -25.79 8.08
C THR A 350 24.44 -27.10 8.14
N ASN A 351 24.77 -27.99 7.21
CA ASN A 351 24.35 -29.37 7.12
C ASN A 351 24.48 -30.10 8.47
N GLY A 352 23.42 -30.79 8.88
CA GLY A 352 23.40 -31.55 10.12
C GLY A 352 24.29 -32.79 10.07
N ASN A 353 25.19 -32.91 11.04
CA ASN A 353 25.63 -34.21 11.53
C ASN A 353 25.82 -34.14 13.06
N HIS A 354 25.38 -35.21 13.74
CA HIS A 354 25.16 -35.37 15.18
C HIS A 354 26.27 -34.84 16.12
N ASN A 355 25.91 -34.09 17.18
CA ASN A 355 25.71 -34.62 18.53
C ASN A 355 25.44 -33.50 19.57
N SER A 356 24.76 -33.86 20.65
CA SER A 356 24.65 -33.17 21.96
C SER A 356 23.84 -31.86 22.07
N SER A 357 22.62 -32.04 22.59
CA SER A 357 22.01 -31.34 23.72
C SER A 357 22.18 -29.82 23.90
N GLY A 358 21.04 -29.13 23.87
CA GLY A 358 20.76 -28.03 24.81
C GLY A 358 20.41 -26.70 24.17
N GLY A 359 19.35 -26.07 24.67
CA GLY A 359 19.24 -24.61 24.66
C GLY A 359 18.13 -24.03 23.78
N VAL A 360 17.03 -23.72 24.45
CA VAL A 360 15.96 -22.79 24.06
C VAL A 360 16.47 -21.59 23.25
N GLY A 361 15.67 -21.23 22.23
CA GLY A 361 15.91 -20.15 21.29
C GLY A 361 16.50 -18.88 21.91
N ARG A 362 17.59 -18.41 21.30
CA ARG A 362 18.21 -17.13 21.60
C ARG A 362 18.45 -16.45 20.26
N GLY A 363 17.54 -15.56 19.89
CA GLY A 363 17.79 -14.59 18.82
C GLY A 363 19.15 -13.92 19.07
N GLU A 364 19.94 -13.80 18.02
CA GLU A 364 21.26 -13.19 18.07
C GLU A 364 21.18 -11.87 18.83
N ARG A 365 21.86 -11.83 19.97
CA ARG A 365 22.05 -10.58 20.68
C ARG A 365 23.01 -9.76 19.81
N LEU A 366 22.46 -8.78 19.09
CA LEU A 366 23.24 -7.65 18.56
C LEU A 366 24.28 -7.27 19.62
N ASN A 367 25.55 -7.22 19.22
CA ASN A 367 26.66 -6.91 20.12
C ASN A 367 26.37 -5.57 20.82
N ALA A 368 26.83 -5.38 22.05
CA ALA A 368 26.57 -4.16 22.82
C ALA A 368 26.92 -2.90 22.03
N ALA A 369 28.02 -2.94 21.25
CA ALA A 369 28.45 -1.89 20.34
C ALA A 369 27.45 -1.63 19.19
N GLN A 370 26.86 -2.67 18.62
CA GLN A 370 25.86 -2.54 17.54
C GLN A 370 24.52 -2.00 18.06
N LYS A 371 24.10 -2.40 19.27
CA LYS A 371 22.91 -1.83 19.94
C LYS A 371 23.13 -0.38 20.35
N GLU A 372 24.31 -0.04 20.86
CA GLU A 372 24.66 1.34 21.23
C GLU A 372 24.72 2.22 19.97
N ARG A 373 25.30 1.73 18.87
CA ARG A 373 25.27 2.39 17.56
C ARG A 373 23.85 2.63 17.07
N MET A 374 22.98 1.62 17.11
CA MET A 374 21.60 1.74 16.66
C MET A 374 20.80 2.72 17.53
N ARG A 375 21.00 2.69 18.86
CA ARG A 375 20.39 3.63 19.80
C ARG A 375 20.86 5.07 19.59
N LEU A 376 22.15 5.27 19.32
CA LEU A 376 22.72 6.59 19.03
C LEU A 376 22.20 7.15 17.69
N LEU A 377 22.06 6.30 16.67
CA LEU A 377 21.45 6.67 15.39
C LEU A 377 19.98 7.08 15.54
N THR A 378 19.20 6.29 16.27
CA THR A 378 17.78 6.60 16.52
C THR A 378 17.60 7.87 17.36
N SER A 379 18.45 8.06 18.38
CA SER A 379 18.44 9.29 19.21
C SER A 379 18.84 10.53 18.41
N ALA A 380 19.82 10.43 17.52
CA ALA A 380 20.25 11.54 16.68
C ALA A 380 19.20 11.91 15.61
N ALA A 381 18.44 10.92 15.11
CA ALA A 381 17.42 11.13 14.08
C ALA A 381 16.08 11.65 14.62
N PHE A 382 15.72 11.38 15.88
CA PHE A 382 14.39 11.70 16.41
C PHE A 382 14.28 13.00 17.21
N ASP A 383 15.40 13.63 17.60
CA ASP A 383 15.35 14.71 18.59
C ASP A 383 15.05 16.11 18.01
N ARG A 384 14.88 16.25 16.69
CA ARG A 384 14.79 17.59 16.07
C ARG A 384 13.76 17.67 14.94
N GLY A 385 12.50 17.83 15.36
CA GLY A 385 11.29 18.25 14.63
C GLY A 385 11.27 18.38 13.10
N LYS A 386 10.26 17.73 12.49
CA LYS A 386 9.70 17.90 11.13
C LYS A 386 10.71 17.93 9.96
N GLY A 387 10.92 16.77 9.36
CA GLY A 387 11.08 16.61 7.91
C GLY A 387 12.42 17.01 7.28
N GLU A 388 13.25 17.79 7.95
CA GLU A 388 14.59 18.13 7.44
C GLU A 388 15.69 17.46 8.26
N ASP A 389 16.47 16.61 7.60
CA ASP A 389 17.68 16.02 8.16
C ASP A 389 18.71 17.14 8.41
N THR A 390 18.86 17.51 9.69
CA THR A 390 19.81 18.53 10.16
C THR A 390 21.06 17.91 10.80
N PHE A 391 21.22 16.59 10.69
CA PHE A 391 22.33 15.84 11.28
C PHE A 391 23.65 16.17 10.55
N GLY A 392 24.68 16.58 11.31
CA GLY A 392 25.99 16.99 10.79
C GLY A 392 26.20 18.51 10.68
N THR A 393 25.17 19.31 10.98
CA THR A 393 25.26 20.78 10.99
C THR A 393 26.01 21.33 12.21
N ARG A 394 26.02 20.59 13.33
CA ARG A 394 26.71 20.95 14.58
C ARG A 394 27.90 20.04 14.85
N ASP A 395 28.91 20.58 15.53
CA ASP A 395 30.13 19.87 15.93
C ASP A 395 29.85 18.66 16.85
N GLU A 396 28.71 18.66 17.55
CA GLU A 396 28.25 17.59 18.43
C GLU A 396 27.87 16.30 17.67
N ASP A 397 27.30 16.43 16.46
CA ASP A 397 26.87 15.29 15.65
C ASP A 397 28.09 14.46 15.16
N TRP A 398 29.25 15.13 15.02
CA TRP A 398 30.52 14.52 14.66
C TRP A 398 31.13 13.67 15.80
N LEU A 399 30.76 13.95 17.05
CA LEU A 399 31.16 13.12 18.19
C LEU A 399 30.51 11.72 18.11
N VAL A 400 29.34 11.61 17.48
CA VAL A 400 28.66 10.32 17.24
C VAL A 400 29.47 9.46 16.27
N TYR A 401 30.00 10.05 15.17
CA TYR A 401 30.90 9.35 14.24
C TYR A 401 32.20 8.89 14.90
N LYS A 402 32.79 9.72 15.77
CA LYS A 402 34.01 9.39 16.52
C LYS A 402 33.83 8.17 17.42
N LYS A 403 32.62 7.96 17.95
CA LYS A 403 32.27 6.78 18.76
C LYS A 403 32.08 5.52 17.90
N MET A 404 31.64 5.67 16.64
CA MET A 404 31.35 4.56 15.73
C MET A 404 32.57 4.02 14.98
N SER A 405 33.61 4.82 14.72
CA SER A 405 34.74 4.43 13.84
C SER A 405 35.85 3.64 14.54
N LYS A 406 35.70 3.26 15.81
CA LYS A 406 36.81 2.70 16.61
C LYS A 406 37.08 1.21 16.37
N ASP A 407 36.16 0.48 15.73
CA ASP A 407 36.20 -0.99 15.64
C ASP A 407 36.39 -1.56 14.22
N ASN A 408 36.78 -0.75 13.23
CA ASN A 408 36.77 -1.17 11.81
C ASN A 408 38.15 -1.54 11.22
N ASN A 409 39.04 -2.16 12.01
CA ASN A 409 40.26 -2.74 11.47
C ASN A 409 40.20 -4.27 11.50
N ASP A 410 40.49 -4.84 10.33
CA ASP A 410 40.90 -6.22 10.02
C ASP A 410 39.80 -7.17 9.48
N ASP A 411 40.11 -7.73 8.30
CA ASP A 411 39.55 -8.92 7.62
C ASP A 411 38.51 -8.76 6.47
N ASP A 412 38.81 -8.01 5.38
CA ASP A 412 38.01 -8.18 4.14
C ASP A 412 38.73 -7.92 2.79
N ASP A 413 40.03 -8.20 2.66
CA ASP A 413 40.79 -7.94 1.42
C ASP A 413 40.42 -8.88 0.23
N GLY A 414 39.50 -9.84 0.39
CA GLY A 414 39.10 -10.79 -0.66
C GLY A 414 37.77 -10.48 -1.37
N ASN A 415 37.03 -9.48 -0.91
CA ASN A 415 35.70 -9.14 -1.46
C ASN A 415 35.74 -8.15 -2.63
N ASP A 416 36.81 -7.37 -2.74
CA ASP A 416 36.86 -6.23 -3.65
C ASP A 416 37.15 -6.64 -5.11
N ASP A 417 37.78 -7.79 -5.37
CA ASP A 417 38.24 -8.15 -6.73
C ASP A 417 37.07 -8.37 -7.71
N ASP A 418 36.12 -9.27 -7.44
CA ASP A 418 34.97 -9.51 -8.34
C ASP A 418 34.04 -8.28 -8.44
N GLU A 419 33.89 -7.50 -7.36
CA GLU A 419 33.09 -6.27 -7.38
C GLU A 419 33.79 -5.17 -8.20
N SER A 420 35.12 -5.08 -8.13
CA SER A 420 35.90 -4.14 -8.94
C SER A 420 35.91 -4.52 -10.43
N GLU A 421 35.98 -5.82 -10.77
CA GLU A 421 35.87 -6.29 -12.16
C GLU A 421 34.46 -6.03 -12.73
N LEU A 422 33.41 -6.27 -11.94
CA LEU A 422 32.04 -5.97 -12.33
C LEU A 422 31.84 -4.47 -12.60
N ALA A 423 32.44 -3.60 -11.77
CA ALA A 423 32.43 -2.16 -11.98
C ALA A 423 33.18 -1.75 -13.26
N ARG A 424 34.34 -2.35 -13.55
CA ARG A 424 35.10 -2.10 -14.79
C ARG A 424 34.30 -2.49 -16.03
N ILE A 425 33.65 -3.65 -16.03
CA ILE A 425 32.82 -4.10 -17.16
C ILE A 425 31.58 -3.23 -17.31
N ALA A 426 30.93 -2.83 -16.21
CA ALA A 426 29.79 -1.93 -16.25
C ALA A 426 30.13 -0.58 -16.89
N SER A 427 31.28 0.01 -16.52
CA SER A 427 31.78 1.25 -17.14
C SER A 427 32.01 1.07 -18.65
N LYS A 428 32.64 -0.04 -19.05
CA LYS A 428 32.87 -0.35 -20.48
C LYS A 428 31.57 -0.49 -21.28
N ILE A 429 30.52 -1.07 -20.69
CA ILE A 429 29.21 -1.19 -21.34
C ILE A 429 28.52 0.18 -21.40
N GLN A 430 28.60 0.99 -20.35
CA GLN A 430 28.00 2.32 -20.28
C GLN A 430 28.63 3.30 -21.29
N ASP A 431 29.95 3.20 -21.53
CA ASP A 431 30.65 3.98 -22.56
C ASP A 431 30.15 3.64 -23.98
N MET A 432 29.68 2.41 -24.21
CA MET A 432 29.21 1.93 -25.52
C MET A 432 27.70 2.01 -25.70
N ASP A 433 26.93 1.86 -24.62
CA ASP A 433 25.48 1.97 -24.57
C ASP A 433 25.05 2.87 -23.39
N PRO A 434 24.71 4.15 -23.65
CA PRO A 434 24.22 5.09 -22.64
C PRO A 434 22.91 4.66 -21.97
N THR A 435 22.18 3.68 -22.54
CA THR A 435 20.92 3.16 -21.98
C THR A 435 21.14 2.01 -20.98
N PHE A 436 22.38 1.53 -20.85
CA PHE A 436 22.73 0.50 -19.87
C PHE A 436 22.65 1.04 -18.44
N VAL A 437 21.89 0.35 -17.59
CA VAL A 437 21.74 0.70 -16.16
C VAL A 437 22.45 -0.37 -15.33
N ASN A 438 23.44 0.05 -14.54
CA ASN A 438 24.17 -0.85 -13.65
C ASN A 438 23.27 -1.31 -12.49
N LYS A 439 23.06 -2.62 -12.36
CA LYS A 439 22.24 -3.23 -11.32
C LYS A 439 22.76 -2.94 -9.90
N ALA A 440 24.07 -2.69 -9.74
CA ALA A 440 24.67 -2.31 -8.45
C ALA A 440 24.33 -0.87 -8.03
N GLU A 441 24.21 0.07 -8.97
CA GLU A 441 23.77 1.45 -8.71
C GLU A 441 22.28 1.52 -8.40
N ALA A 442 21.47 0.62 -8.97
CA ALA A 442 20.06 0.48 -8.64
C ALA A 442 19.80 -0.02 -7.19
N VAL A 443 20.80 -0.61 -6.52
CA VAL A 443 20.67 -1.19 -5.17
C VAL A 443 21.35 -0.34 -4.08
N GLN A 444 22.21 0.62 -4.44
CA GLN A 444 22.75 1.62 -3.50
C GLN A 444 21.82 2.82 -3.26
N GLN A 445 20.68 2.88 -3.93
CA GLN A 445 19.54 3.61 -3.37
C GLN A 445 19.11 2.80 -2.14
N THR A 446 19.39 3.32 -0.94
CA THR A 446 18.65 2.97 0.28
C THR A 446 17.21 2.69 -0.12
N PRO A 447 16.60 1.54 0.24
CA PRO A 447 15.25 1.22 -0.22
C PRO A 447 14.37 2.41 0.14
N GLU A 448 14.08 3.24 -0.87
CA GLU A 448 13.24 4.39 -0.70
C GLU A 448 11.93 3.80 -0.19
N PRO A 449 11.38 4.29 0.94
CA PRO A 449 10.05 3.86 1.34
C PRO A 449 9.16 3.98 0.09
N PRO A 450 8.33 2.97 -0.23
CA PRO A 450 7.60 2.94 -1.49
C PRO A 450 6.99 4.32 -1.72
N LYS A 451 7.41 5.01 -2.77
CA LYS A 451 6.96 6.36 -3.09
C LYS A 451 5.44 6.30 -3.21
N VAL A 452 4.75 6.73 -2.15
CA VAL A 452 3.29 6.81 -2.16
C VAL A 452 2.96 7.86 -3.20
N ARG A 453 2.41 7.43 -4.34
CA ARG A 453 1.88 8.33 -5.36
C ARG A 453 0.98 9.35 -4.67
N THR A 454 1.16 10.63 -4.99
CA THR A 454 0.28 11.69 -4.51
C THR A 454 -1.15 11.41 -4.96
N LEU A 455 -2.08 11.46 -4.01
CA LEU A 455 -3.49 11.25 -4.31
C LEU A 455 -4.00 12.39 -5.20
N THR A 456 -4.67 12.00 -6.27
CA THR A 456 -5.25 12.90 -7.28
C THR A 456 -6.74 13.06 -7.07
N ALA A 457 -7.37 14.03 -7.74
CA ALA A 457 -8.83 14.19 -7.74
C ALA A 457 -9.57 12.90 -8.16
N GLU A 458 -8.97 12.11 -9.07
CA GLU A 458 -9.53 10.86 -9.56
C GLU A 458 -9.61 9.79 -8.47
N ASP A 459 -8.69 9.80 -7.50
CA ASP A 459 -8.68 8.88 -6.37
C ASP A 459 -9.85 9.17 -5.40
N TYR A 460 -10.44 10.37 -5.47
CA TYR A 460 -11.62 10.82 -4.72
C TYR A 460 -12.92 10.70 -5.53
N ARG A 461 -12.89 9.98 -6.67
CA ARG A 461 -14.05 9.77 -7.53
C ARG A 461 -14.63 8.38 -7.30
N ILE A 462 -15.88 8.31 -6.86
CA ILE A 462 -16.63 7.06 -6.72
C ILE A 462 -17.36 6.76 -8.03
N SER A 463 -17.08 5.61 -8.65
CA SER A 463 -17.79 5.16 -9.84
C SER A 463 -18.95 4.23 -9.48
N ILE A 464 -20.11 4.50 -10.07
CA ILE A 464 -21.36 3.76 -9.89
C ILE A 464 -21.77 3.27 -11.28
N GLY A 465 -21.54 1.99 -11.55
CA GLY A 465 -21.77 1.37 -12.85
C GLY A 465 -22.82 0.27 -12.70
N ILE A 466 -22.36 -0.97 -12.52
CA ILE A 466 -23.22 -2.15 -12.36
C ILE A 466 -24.21 -1.99 -11.20
N GLU A 467 -23.81 -1.30 -10.15
CA GLU A 467 -24.63 -1.05 -8.95
C GLU A 467 -25.93 -0.30 -9.28
N ARG A 468 -25.95 0.49 -10.37
CA ARG A 468 -27.12 1.29 -10.79
C ARG A 468 -28.36 0.44 -11.08
N PHE A 469 -28.18 -0.71 -11.73
CA PHE A 469 -29.26 -1.63 -12.07
C PHE A 469 -29.27 -2.91 -11.23
N ARG A 470 -28.12 -3.30 -10.68
CA ARG A 470 -28.02 -4.44 -9.77
C ARG A 470 -28.75 -4.22 -8.45
N CYS A 471 -28.69 -3.02 -7.88
CA CYS A 471 -29.32 -2.78 -6.57
C CYS A 471 -30.85 -2.78 -6.65
N PRO A 472 -31.51 -2.15 -7.65
CA PRO A 472 -32.96 -2.25 -7.80
C PRO A 472 -33.46 -3.65 -8.19
N GLU A 473 -32.64 -4.48 -8.84
CA GLU A 473 -33.05 -5.83 -9.28
C GLU A 473 -33.45 -6.73 -8.10
N ILE A 474 -32.99 -6.44 -6.87
CA ILE A 474 -33.36 -7.20 -5.67
C ILE A 474 -34.87 -7.21 -5.39
N LEU A 475 -35.63 -6.24 -5.93
CA LEU A 475 -37.10 -6.26 -5.86
C LEU A 475 -37.71 -7.43 -6.66
N PHE A 476 -37.03 -7.85 -7.71
CA PHE A 476 -37.43 -8.96 -8.59
C PHE A 476 -36.67 -10.25 -8.24
N GLN A 477 -35.44 -10.13 -7.72
CA GLN A 477 -34.60 -11.24 -7.29
C GLN A 477 -34.10 -11.05 -5.83
N PRO A 478 -34.98 -11.20 -4.82
CA PRO A 478 -34.61 -11.09 -3.41
C PRO A 478 -33.44 -11.97 -2.96
N GLY A 479 -33.24 -13.11 -3.63
CA GLY A 479 -32.14 -14.04 -3.35
C GLY A 479 -30.75 -13.42 -3.48
N MET A 480 -30.59 -12.31 -4.22
CA MET A 480 -29.32 -11.58 -4.35
C MET A 480 -28.77 -11.05 -3.02
N ILE A 481 -29.66 -10.78 -2.07
CA ILE A 481 -29.31 -10.33 -0.70
C ILE A 481 -29.56 -11.43 0.35
N GLY A 482 -29.76 -12.68 -0.10
CA GLY A 482 -29.99 -13.82 0.79
C GLY A 482 -31.41 -13.91 1.36
N ILE A 483 -32.38 -13.17 0.80
CA ILE A 483 -33.79 -13.27 1.19
C ILE A 483 -34.47 -14.29 0.29
N ASP A 484 -34.89 -15.41 0.87
CA ASP A 484 -35.59 -16.50 0.17
C ASP A 484 -37.10 -16.21 0.07
N GLN A 485 -37.44 -15.21 -0.74
CA GLN A 485 -38.82 -14.81 -1.03
C GLN A 485 -38.99 -14.49 -2.52
N ALA A 486 -40.24 -14.54 -2.98
CA ALA A 486 -40.58 -14.20 -4.37
C ALA A 486 -40.37 -12.71 -4.67
N GLY A 487 -40.01 -12.42 -5.91
CA GLY A 487 -39.95 -11.06 -6.45
C GLY A 487 -41.35 -10.46 -6.68
N ILE A 488 -41.41 -9.13 -6.83
CA ILE A 488 -42.69 -8.40 -6.97
C ILE A 488 -43.50 -8.79 -8.21
N ASP A 489 -42.85 -9.23 -9.29
CA ASP A 489 -43.50 -9.74 -10.50
C ASP A 489 -44.10 -11.13 -10.29
N GLU A 490 -43.37 -12.03 -9.63
CA GLU A 490 -43.87 -13.37 -9.28
C GLU A 490 -45.03 -13.30 -8.26
N MET A 491 -44.97 -12.36 -7.32
CA MET A 491 -46.03 -12.12 -6.33
C MET A 491 -47.41 -11.89 -6.97
N VAL A 492 -47.46 -11.30 -8.16
CA VAL A 492 -48.72 -11.14 -8.91
C VAL A 492 -49.33 -12.49 -9.25
N SER A 493 -48.53 -13.44 -9.75
CA SER A 493 -48.98 -14.80 -10.05
C SER A 493 -49.44 -15.53 -8.79
N ILE A 494 -48.70 -15.38 -7.68
CA ILE A 494 -49.08 -15.95 -6.38
C ILE A 494 -50.42 -15.38 -5.90
N SER A 495 -50.60 -14.06 -5.96
CA SER A 495 -51.82 -13.38 -5.54
C SER A 495 -53.03 -13.83 -6.38
N LEU A 496 -52.89 -13.90 -7.70
CA LEU A 496 -53.94 -14.39 -8.61
C LEU A 496 -54.31 -15.86 -8.34
N ARG A 497 -53.34 -16.72 -7.99
CA ARG A 497 -53.61 -18.11 -7.61
C ARG A 497 -54.36 -18.20 -6.28
N ARG A 498 -54.05 -17.35 -5.31
CA ARG A 498 -54.75 -17.28 -4.01
C ARG A 498 -56.20 -16.83 -4.13
N LEU A 499 -56.53 -16.08 -5.18
CA LEU A 499 -57.86 -15.48 -5.33
C LEU A 499 -59.01 -16.51 -5.46
N MET A 500 -58.76 -17.79 -5.78
CA MET A 500 -59.80 -18.84 -5.96
C MET A 500 -60.99 -18.44 -6.86
N GLU A 501 -60.82 -17.45 -7.74
CA GLU A 501 -61.82 -16.95 -8.69
C GLU A 501 -61.60 -17.49 -10.12
N ASP A 502 -62.60 -17.29 -10.97
CA ASP A 502 -62.55 -17.68 -12.39
C ASP A 502 -61.44 -16.96 -13.18
N GLU A 503 -60.95 -17.59 -14.25
CA GLU A 503 -59.92 -17.01 -15.13
C GLU A 503 -60.35 -15.68 -15.75
N ALA A 504 -61.65 -15.50 -16.02
CA ALA A 504 -62.18 -14.23 -16.52
C ALA A 504 -62.01 -13.09 -15.51
N VAL A 505 -62.09 -13.38 -14.21
CA VAL A 505 -61.83 -12.39 -13.15
C VAL A 505 -60.34 -12.03 -13.14
N LYS A 506 -59.47 -13.04 -13.15
CA LYS A 506 -58.01 -12.85 -13.17
C LYS A 506 -57.56 -12.04 -14.39
N GLU A 507 -58.20 -12.23 -15.54
CA GLU A 507 -57.94 -11.43 -16.75
C GLU A 507 -58.34 -9.96 -16.55
N ARG A 508 -59.53 -9.67 -16.01
CA ARG A 508 -59.94 -8.28 -15.71
C ARG A 508 -58.99 -7.60 -14.72
N LEU A 509 -58.52 -8.33 -13.71
CA LEU A 509 -57.54 -7.79 -12.75
C LEU A 509 -56.23 -7.37 -13.44
N CYS A 510 -55.75 -8.16 -14.39
CA CYS A 510 -54.52 -7.87 -15.15
C CYS A 510 -54.68 -6.70 -16.14
N GLN A 511 -55.91 -6.38 -16.53
CA GLN A 511 -56.22 -5.20 -17.36
C GLN A 511 -56.21 -3.88 -16.56
N SER A 512 -56.02 -3.93 -15.25
CA SER A 512 -55.94 -2.75 -14.40
C SER A 512 -54.96 -2.96 -13.24
N ILE A 513 -53.66 -2.91 -13.53
CA ILE A 513 -52.61 -2.98 -12.52
C ILE A 513 -52.12 -1.56 -12.22
N LEU A 514 -52.25 -1.12 -10.97
CA LEU A 514 -51.72 0.14 -10.47
C LEU A 514 -50.41 -0.13 -9.74
N VAL A 515 -49.35 0.61 -10.09
CA VAL A 515 -48.07 0.57 -9.37
C VAL A 515 -47.91 1.84 -8.53
N THR A 516 -47.77 1.69 -7.21
CA THR A 516 -47.69 2.78 -6.23
C THR A 516 -46.44 2.64 -5.33
N GLY A 517 -46.20 3.64 -4.48
CA GLY A 517 -45.07 3.67 -3.56
C GLY A 517 -43.81 4.34 -4.13
N GLY A 518 -42.91 4.79 -3.26
CA GLY A 518 -41.76 5.60 -3.66
C GLY A 518 -40.77 4.89 -4.60
N CYS A 519 -40.63 3.57 -4.50
CA CYS A 519 -39.72 2.83 -5.39
C CYS A 519 -40.27 2.66 -6.81
N SER A 520 -41.57 2.90 -7.03
CA SER A 520 -42.17 2.91 -8.38
C SER A 520 -41.63 4.03 -9.29
N LEU A 521 -40.99 5.04 -8.70
CA LEU A 521 -40.36 6.15 -9.42
C LEU A 521 -39.03 5.78 -10.07
N ILE A 522 -38.44 4.63 -9.72
CA ILE A 522 -37.18 4.19 -10.33
C ILE A 522 -37.44 3.96 -11.83
N PRO A 523 -36.63 4.58 -12.73
CA PRO A 523 -36.79 4.42 -14.16
C PRO A 523 -36.73 2.93 -14.59
N GLY A 524 -37.58 2.53 -15.53
CA GLY A 524 -37.63 1.14 -16.01
C GLY A 524 -38.50 0.18 -15.20
N MET A 525 -39.08 0.62 -14.07
CA MET A 525 -39.93 -0.21 -13.22
C MET A 525 -41.14 -0.81 -13.96
N ILE A 526 -41.92 0.01 -14.68
CA ILE A 526 -43.13 -0.44 -15.38
C ILE A 526 -42.81 -1.44 -16.49
N PRO A 527 -41.88 -1.17 -17.44
CA PRO A 527 -41.52 -2.14 -18.47
C PRO A 527 -41.00 -3.47 -17.90
N ARG A 528 -40.20 -3.44 -16.83
CA ARG A 528 -39.68 -4.66 -16.20
C ARG A 528 -40.77 -5.48 -15.51
N LEU A 529 -41.67 -4.83 -14.77
CA LEU A 529 -42.84 -5.47 -14.18
C LEU A 529 -43.74 -6.08 -15.25
N GLU A 530 -44.00 -5.34 -16.33
CA GLU A 530 -44.82 -5.82 -17.43
C GLU A 530 -44.21 -7.07 -18.08
N SER A 531 -42.90 -7.04 -18.36
CA SER A 531 -42.16 -8.19 -18.88
C SER A 531 -42.24 -9.40 -17.95
N GLY A 532 -41.99 -9.21 -16.65
CA GLY A 532 -42.02 -10.28 -15.66
C GLY A 532 -43.42 -10.89 -15.48
N ILE A 533 -44.46 -10.06 -15.33
CA ILE A 533 -45.84 -10.53 -15.19
C ILE A 533 -46.27 -11.29 -16.46
N ARG A 534 -45.92 -10.77 -17.64
CA ARG A 534 -46.29 -11.37 -18.93
C ARG A 534 -45.76 -12.79 -19.10
N GLN A 535 -44.61 -13.14 -18.50
CA GLN A 535 -44.05 -14.50 -18.56
C GLN A 535 -44.96 -15.55 -17.91
N PHE A 536 -45.76 -15.16 -16.92
CA PHE A 536 -46.67 -16.07 -16.21
C PHE A 536 -48.12 -15.99 -16.71
N ARG A 537 -48.40 -15.16 -17.71
CA ARG A 537 -49.74 -14.96 -18.25
C ARG A 537 -49.95 -15.76 -19.54
N PRO A 538 -51.20 -16.17 -19.85
CA PRO A 538 -51.51 -16.79 -21.13
C PRO A 538 -51.09 -15.92 -22.31
N TYR A 539 -50.68 -16.58 -23.41
CA TYR A 539 -50.29 -15.92 -24.65
C TYR A 539 -51.42 -15.00 -25.15
N LEU A 540 -51.05 -13.78 -25.57
CA LEU A 540 -51.97 -12.71 -26.02
C LEU A 540 -52.93 -12.14 -24.97
N SER A 541 -52.82 -12.53 -23.70
CA SER A 541 -53.60 -11.88 -22.65
C SER A 541 -53.29 -10.38 -22.55
N THR A 542 -54.31 -9.59 -22.26
CA THR A 542 -54.19 -8.14 -22.15
C THR A 542 -53.64 -7.77 -20.78
N LEU A 543 -52.61 -6.92 -20.78
CA LEU A 543 -51.92 -6.47 -19.58
C LEU A 543 -51.79 -4.95 -19.65
N LYS A 544 -52.28 -4.26 -18.62
CA LYS A 544 -52.18 -2.79 -18.53
C LYS A 544 -51.67 -2.41 -17.15
N LEU A 545 -50.43 -1.94 -17.12
CA LEU A 545 -49.80 -1.37 -15.93
C LEU A 545 -49.81 0.14 -16.03
N VAL A 546 -50.26 0.79 -14.96
CA VAL A 546 -50.28 2.24 -14.83
C VAL A 546 -49.60 2.59 -13.51
N ARG A 547 -48.68 3.55 -13.54
CA ARG A 547 -48.14 4.12 -12.31
C ARG A 547 -49.15 5.11 -11.72
N ALA A 548 -49.27 5.14 -10.40
CA ALA A 548 -50.06 6.14 -9.69
C ALA A 548 -49.70 7.58 -10.12
N ALA A 549 -50.68 8.49 -10.06
CA ALA A 549 -50.50 9.87 -10.50
C ALA A 549 -49.39 10.58 -9.71
N ASP A 550 -49.38 10.42 -8.40
CA ASP A 550 -48.34 10.86 -7.48
C ASP A 550 -48.07 9.77 -6.45
N PRO A 551 -47.17 8.80 -6.75
CA PRO A 551 -46.95 7.62 -5.90
C PRO A 551 -46.46 7.93 -4.48
N LEU A 552 -45.99 9.15 -4.22
CA LEU A 552 -45.50 9.58 -2.92
C LEU A 552 -46.63 10.12 -2.01
N ILE A 553 -47.60 10.82 -2.59
CA ILE A 553 -48.60 11.59 -1.83
C ILE A 553 -50.02 11.02 -2.01
N ASP A 554 -50.27 10.18 -3.01
CA ASP A 554 -51.61 9.65 -3.32
C ASP A 554 -52.21 8.82 -2.17
N ALA A 555 -51.40 8.11 -1.39
CA ALA A 555 -51.86 7.42 -0.19
C ALA A 555 -52.47 8.40 0.83
N TRP A 556 -51.78 9.52 1.07
CA TRP A 556 -52.27 10.57 1.98
C TRP A 556 -53.51 11.26 1.40
N ARG A 557 -53.53 11.57 0.10
CA ARG A 557 -54.72 12.17 -0.57
C ARG A 557 -55.92 11.23 -0.51
N GLY A 558 -55.71 9.94 -0.70
CA GLY A 558 -56.74 8.92 -0.57
C GLY A 558 -57.30 8.84 0.84
N ALA A 559 -56.42 8.81 1.85
CA ALA A 559 -56.81 8.81 3.25
C ALA A 559 -57.56 10.10 3.64
N ALA A 560 -57.10 11.26 3.17
CA ALA A 560 -57.76 12.54 3.39
C ALA A 560 -59.15 12.59 2.74
N ALA A 561 -59.27 12.10 1.50
CA ALA A 561 -60.55 12.00 0.80
C ALA A 561 -61.50 10.99 1.47
N PHE A 562 -60.97 9.92 2.06
CA PHE A 562 -61.74 8.94 2.83
C PHE A 562 -62.25 9.55 4.15
N ALA A 563 -61.39 10.26 4.87
CA ALA A 563 -61.73 10.95 6.12
C ALA A 563 -62.77 12.06 5.92
N ALA A 564 -62.76 12.72 4.76
CA ALA A 564 -63.75 13.73 4.39
C ALA A 564 -65.10 13.14 3.93
N SER A 565 -65.22 11.81 3.80
CA SER A 565 -66.45 11.18 3.34
C SER A 565 -67.53 11.14 4.42
N SER A 566 -68.80 11.19 4.02
CA SER A 566 -69.94 11.08 4.95
C SER A 566 -70.03 9.72 5.65
N LYS A 567 -69.40 8.69 5.08
CA LYS A 567 -69.34 7.34 5.63
C LYS A 567 -68.23 7.14 6.67
N PHE A 568 -67.28 8.07 6.77
CA PHE A 568 -66.10 7.94 7.63
C PHE A 568 -66.46 7.61 9.09
N GLY A 569 -67.48 8.26 9.64
CA GLY A 569 -67.92 8.04 11.03
C GLY A 569 -68.38 6.61 11.33
N ARG A 570 -68.73 5.80 10.31
CA ARG A 570 -69.07 4.37 10.49
C ARG A 570 -67.84 3.47 10.60
N HIS A 571 -66.68 3.98 10.21
CA HIS A 571 -65.40 3.26 10.20
C HIS A 571 -64.47 3.70 11.34
N THR A 572 -64.92 4.64 12.17
CA THR A 572 -64.21 5.08 13.37
C THR A 572 -64.74 4.37 14.61
N PHE A 573 -63.88 4.18 15.62
CA PHE A 573 -64.27 3.77 16.97
C PHE A 573 -63.85 4.83 17.98
N SER A 574 -64.64 4.97 19.04
CA SER A 574 -64.43 5.95 20.13
C SER A 574 -63.67 5.34 21.31
N LEU A 575 -63.29 6.20 22.26
CA LEU A 575 -62.72 5.75 23.54
C LEU A 575 -63.70 4.89 24.35
N ALA A 576 -65.01 5.15 24.25
CA ALA A 576 -66.01 4.34 24.93
C ALA A 576 -66.03 2.91 24.36
N ASP A 577 -66.02 2.78 23.03
CA ASP A 577 -65.97 1.48 22.35
C ASP A 577 -64.70 0.71 22.71
N TYR A 578 -63.55 1.41 22.76
CA TYR A 578 -62.27 0.83 23.13
C TYR A 578 -62.22 0.37 24.60
N ARG A 579 -62.80 1.12 25.54
CA ARG A 579 -62.89 0.71 26.95
C ARG A 579 -63.81 -0.47 27.18
N GLU A 580 -64.87 -0.59 26.39
CA GLU A 580 -65.81 -1.70 26.48
C GLU A 580 -65.22 -3.00 25.90
N HIS A 581 -64.55 -2.92 24.76
CA HIS A 581 -64.13 -4.10 24.00
C HIS A 581 -62.63 -4.42 24.09
N GLY A 582 -61.81 -3.44 24.50
CA GLY A 582 -60.35 -3.56 24.56
C GLY A 582 -59.74 -4.00 23.23
N GLU A 583 -58.73 -4.87 23.29
CA GLU A 583 -58.03 -5.40 22.11
C GLU A 583 -58.92 -6.25 21.20
N ASN A 584 -60.02 -6.81 21.73
CA ASN A 584 -60.95 -7.64 20.95
C ASN A 584 -61.68 -6.83 19.87
N LEU A 585 -61.72 -5.50 20.00
CA LEU A 585 -62.25 -4.60 18.98
C LEU A 585 -61.57 -4.83 17.63
N PHE A 586 -60.24 -5.03 17.61
CA PHE A 586 -59.47 -5.16 16.38
C PHE A 586 -59.70 -6.48 15.63
N HIS A 587 -60.27 -7.50 16.29
CA HIS A 587 -60.67 -8.73 15.62
C HIS A 587 -61.94 -8.55 14.77
N ARG A 588 -62.76 -7.55 15.10
CA ARG A 588 -64.01 -7.20 14.40
C ARG A 588 -63.86 -5.95 13.53
N TYR A 589 -62.77 -5.20 13.72
CA TYR A 589 -62.50 -3.99 12.99
C TYR A 589 -62.14 -4.29 11.54
N ASN A 590 -63.02 -3.89 10.62
CA ASN A 590 -62.79 -3.99 9.19
C ASN A 590 -63.23 -2.69 8.51
N ILE A 591 -62.30 -2.02 7.83
CA ILE A 591 -62.64 -0.87 7.00
C ILE A 591 -63.17 -1.36 5.66
N VAL A 592 -64.27 -0.73 5.23
CA VAL A 592 -64.74 -0.80 3.87
C VAL A 592 -64.24 0.46 3.17
N TYR A 593 -63.49 0.30 2.08
CA TYR A 593 -62.79 1.40 1.41
C TYR A 593 -63.62 2.03 0.29
N SER A 594 -64.82 1.50 0.00
CA SER A 594 -65.78 2.13 -0.90
C SER A 594 -66.29 3.47 -0.35
N LEU A 595 -66.14 4.50 -1.19
CA LEU A 595 -66.50 5.88 -0.90
C LEU A 595 -67.98 6.15 -1.16
#